data_AF-A0A9E1B5E0-F1
#
_entry.id   AF-A0A9E1B5E0-F1
#
_cell.length_a   1.000
_cell.length_b   1.000
_cell.length_c   1.000
_cell.angle_alpha   90.00
_cell.angle_beta   90.00
_cell.angle_gamma   90.00
#
_symmetry.space_group_name_H-M   'P 1'
#
loop_
_entity.id
_entity.type
_entity.pdbx_description
1 polymer ?
#
loop_
_entity_poly.entity_id
_entity_poly.type
_entity_poly.pdbx_seq_one_letter_code
_entity_poly.pdbx_strand_id
1 'polypeptide(L)' 'MDFSNMEVTIDHIADAGAKIKAYATVTFDGMFKVHGVRLAESKQGLNIFMPQKAFNKNGKTLYTDVFHPITSGARTALKE' A
#
# COMPACT_ATOMS: atom_id res chain seq x y z
N MET A 1 -13.91 11.20 -5.42
CA MET A 1 -12.69 10.45 -5.79
C MET A 1 -13.17 9.30 -6.63
N ASP A 2 -12.86 9.37 -7.91
CA ASP A 2 -13.19 8.33 -8.86
C ASP A 2 -12.01 7.36 -8.92
N PHE A 3 -12.22 6.11 -8.53
CA PHE A 3 -11.14 5.12 -8.54
C PHE A 3 -10.80 4.63 -9.96
N SER A 4 -11.61 4.98 -10.97
CA SER A 4 -11.31 4.67 -12.37
C SER A 4 -10.14 5.48 -12.93
N ASN A 5 -9.77 6.60 -12.28
CA ASN A 5 -8.64 7.44 -12.65
C ASN A 5 -7.51 7.33 -11.63
N MET A 6 -6.97 6.11 -11.51
CA MET A 6 -5.87 5.79 -10.61
C MET A 6 -4.64 5.37 -11.41
N GLU A 7 -3.52 6.05 -11.18
CA GLU A 7 -2.23 5.72 -11.80
C GLU A 7 -1.31 5.08 -10.76
N VAL A 8 -0.62 4.00 -11.16
CA VAL A 8 0.34 3.30 -10.28
C VAL A 8 1.73 3.38 -10.89
N THR A 9 2.69 3.86 -10.11
CA THR A 9 4.12 3.82 -10.46
C THR A 9 4.83 2.85 -9.53
N ILE A 10 5.63 1.94 -10.08
CA ILE A 10 6.55 1.11 -9.30
C ILE A 10 7.81 1.94 -9.06
N ASP A 11 8.04 2.30 -7.80
CA ASP A 11 9.18 3.12 -7.40
C ASP A 11 10.45 2.26 -7.30
N HIS A 12 10.31 1.02 -6.80
CA HIS A 12 11.42 0.10 -6.61
C HIS A 12 10.93 -1.36 -6.62
N ILE A 13 11.65 -2.22 -7.32
CA ILE A 13 11.49 -3.68 -7.26
C ILE A 13 12.53 -4.23 -6.30
N ALA A 14 12.09 -4.99 -5.31
CA ALA A 14 12.96 -5.55 -4.29
C ALA A 14 13.71 -6.79 -4.79
N ASP A 15 14.80 -7.12 -4.10
CA ASP A 15 15.63 -8.29 -4.42
C ASP A 15 14.87 -9.62 -4.36
N ALA A 16 15.34 -10.58 -5.14
CA ALA A 16 14.79 -11.93 -5.15
C ALA A 16 14.81 -12.55 -3.74
N GLY A 17 13.70 -13.15 -3.32
CA GLY A 17 13.53 -13.74 -2.00
C GLY A 17 13.09 -12.79 -0.89
N ALA A 18 13.05 -11.47 -1.14
CA ALA A 18 12.49 -10.52 -0.19
C ALA A 18 10.98 -10.75 0.03
N LYS A 19 10.49 -10.49 1.26
CA LYS A 19 9.05 -10.57 1.56
C LYS A 19 8.26 -9.48 0.83
N ILE A 20 8.79 -8.27 0.83
CA ILE A 20 8.30 -7.18 -0.01
C ILE A 20 8.88 -7.40 -1.41
N LYS A 21 8.04 -7.31 -2.44
CA LYS A 21 8.41 -7.48 -3.84
C LYS A 21 8.56 -6.15 -4.56
N ALA A 22 7.76 -5.15 -4.18
CA ALA A 22 7.86 -3.82 -4.75
C ALA A 22 7.36 -2.74 -3.80
N TYR A 23 7.88 -1.55 -3.98
CA TYR A 23 7.34 -0.30 -3.48
C TYR A 23 6.69 0.45 -4.64
N ALA A 24 5.51 0.99 -4.38
CA ALA A 24 4.71 1.68 -5.36
C ALA A 24 4.16 2.98 -4.80
N THR A 25 3.84 3.86 -5.73
CA THR A 25 3.12 5.09 -5.49
C THR A 25 1.83 5.08 -6.31
N VAL A 26 0.74 5.46 -5.66
CA VAL A 26 -0.59 5.56 -6.27
C VAL A 26 -0.98 7.03 -6.41
N THR A 27 -1.40 7.45 -7.59
CA THR A 27 -1.91 8.80 -7.86
C THR A 27 -3.40 8.73 -8.15
N PHE A 28 -4.20 9.46 -7.38
CA PHE A 28 -5.65 9.52 -7.54
C PHE A 28 -6.05 10.82 -8.25
N ASP A 29 -6.80 10.69 -9.34
CA ASP A 29 -7.36 11.79 -10.11
C ASP A 29 -6.30 12.84 -10.55
N GLY A 30 -5.02 12.47 -10.64
CA GLY A 30 -3.91 13.40 -10.89
C GLY A 30 -3.68 14.44 -9.76
N MET A 31 -4.41 14.36 -8.65
CA MET A 31 -4.43 15.39 -7.60
C MET A 31 -3.75 14.95 -6.31
N PHE A 32 -3.80 13.65 -5.99
CA PHE A 32 -3.27 13.12 -4.73
C PHE A 32 -2.31 11.99 -4.98
N LYS A 33 -1.08 12.10 -4.47
CA LYS A 33 -0.04 11.08 -4.58
C LYS A 33 0.19 10.42 -3.22
N VAL A 34 0.06 9.10 -3.17
CA VAL A 34 0.22 8.27 -1.97
C VAL A 34 1.42 7.35 -2.16
N HIS A 35 2.51 7.70 -1.50
CA HIS A 35 3.76 6.94 -1.51
C HIS A 35 3.76 5.81 -0.49
N GLY A 36 4.61 4.81 -0.71
CA GLY A 36 4.90 3.77 0.28
C GLY A 36 3.85 2.66 0.32
N VAL A 37 3.06 2.52 -0.75
CA VAL A 37 2.27 1.32 -0.99
C VAL A 37 3.26 0.18 -1.28
N ARG A 38 3.02 -0.99 -0.71
CA ARG A 38 3.95 -2.13 -0.81
C ARG A 38 3.23 -3.34 -1.36
N LEU A 39 3.86 -4.03 -2.30
CA LEU A 39 3.44 -5.35 -2.74
C LEU A 39 4.29 -6.38 -1.99
N ALA A 40 3.67 -7.30 -1.25
CA ALA A 40 4.41 -8.27 -0.46
C ALA A 40 3.71 -9.64 -0.40
N GLU A 41 4.51 -10.68 -0.23
CA GLU A 41 4.00 -12.04 -0.02
C GLU A 41 3.42 -12.20 1.39
N SER A 42 2.23 -12.77 1.45
CA SER A 42 1.52 -13.15 2.66
C SER A 42 1.15 -14.64 2.61
N LYS A 43 0.62 -15.19 3.71
CA LYS A 43 0.09 -16.56 3.72
C LYS A 43 -1.05 -16.78 2.71
N GLN A 44 -1.73 -15.72 2.30
CA GLN A 44 -2.81 -15.74 1.31
C GLN A 44 -2.32 -15.42 -0.10
N GLY A 45 -1.00 -15.41 -0.33
CA GLY A 45 -0.39 -15.02 -1.59
C GLY A 45 0.06 -13.55 -1.60
N LEU A 46 0.30 -13.04 -2.81
CA LEU A 46 0.74 -11.67 -3.02
C LEU A 46 -0.37 -10.68 -2.64
N ASN A 47 -0.04 -9.67 -1.85
CA ASN A 47 -1.03 -8.73 -1.32
C ASN A 47 -0.45 -7.33 -1.22
N ILE A 48 -1.34 -6.34 -1.21
CA ILE A 48 -0.98 -4.93 -1.12
C ILE A 48 -1.09 -4.46 0.33
N PHE A 49 -0.05 -3.80 0.80
CA PHE A 49 0.06 -3.22 2.12
C PHE A 49 0.11 -1.71 2.00
N MET A 50 -0.78 -1.05 2.71
CA MET A 50 -0.87 0.40 2.73
C MET A 50 0.36 1.02 3.41
N PRO A 51 0.63 2.32 3.16
CA PRO A 51 1.67 3.05 3.86
C PRO A 51 1.39 3.06 5.36
N GLN A 52 2.40 2.76 6.16
CA GLN A 52 2.26 2.60 7.61
C GLN A 52 3.22 3.49 8.37
N LYS A 53 2.75 3.99 9.50
CA LYS A 53 3.60 4.68 10.49
C LYS A 53 3.79 3.77 11.69
N ALA A 54 5.05 3.57 12.08
CA ALA A 54 5.39 2.91 13.32
C ALA A 54 5.21 3.87 14.51
N PHE A 55 4.72 3.35 15.62
CA PHE A 55 4.65 4.08 16.89
C PHE A 55 4.89 3.12 18.05
N ASN A 56 5.41 3.64 19.16
CA ASN A 56 5.65 2.84 20.35
C ASN A 56 4.52 3.02 21.35
N LYS A 57 3.98 1.90 21.85
CA LYS A 57 2.98 1.88 22.93
C LYS A 57 3.34 0.75 23.89
N ASN A 58 3.52 1.08 25.17
CA ASN A 58 3.87 0.11 26.23
C ASN A 58 5.09 -0.75 25.88
N GLY A 59 6.16 -0.15 25.35
CA GLY A 59 7.38 -0.85 24.96
C GLY A 59 7.28 -1.73 23.71
N LYS A 60 6.13 -1.72 23.01
CA LYS A 60 5.94 -2.46 21.75
C LYS A 60 5.82 -1.49 20.58
N THR A 61 6.49 -1.82 19.48
CA THR A 61 6.30 -1.13 18.20
C THR A 61 5.03 -1.67 17.54
N LEU A 62 4.08 -0.77 17.33
CA LEU A 62 2.84 -1.01 16.62
C LEU A 62 2.85 -0.20 15.32
N TYR A 63 1.96 -0.59 14.40
CA TYR A 63 1.84 0.04 13.09
C TYR A 63 0.39 0.48 12.89
N THR A 64 0.23 1.67 12.31
CA THR A 64 -1.07 2.16 11.86
C THR A 64 -0.96 2.57 10.40
N ASP A 65 -2.00 2.30 9.63
CA ASP A 65 -2.07 2.74 8.25
C ASP A 65 -2.21 4.26 8.21
N VAL A 66 -1.39 4.91 7.40
CA VAL A 66 -1.43 6.36 7.15
C VAL A 66 -2.49 6.69 6.11
N PHE A 67 -2.70 5.79 5.16
CA PHE A 67 -3.72 5.88 4.13
C PHE A 67 -4.45 4.54 4.06
N HIS A 68 -5.77 4.54 4.10
CA HIS A 68 -6.54 3.30 3.97
C HIS A 68 -7.90 3.54 3.33
N PRO A 69 -8.36 2.62 2.46
CA PRO A 69 -9.72 2.65 1.95
C PRO A 69 -10.74 2.35 3.06
N ILE A 70 -11.82 3.13 3.10
CA ILE A 70 -12.92 2.96 4.07
C ILE A 70 -13.91 1.89 3.58
N THR A 71 -14.29 1.94 2.30
CA THR A 71 -15.31 1.07 1.69
C THR A 71 -14.70 -0.19 1.05
N SER A 72 -15.51 -1.23 0.88
CA SER A 72 -15.10 -2.47 0.18
C SER A 72 -14.77 -2.21 -1.30
N GLY A 73 -15.53 -1.35 -1.97
CA GLY A 73 -15.27 -0.96 -3.36
C GLY A 73 -13.88 -0.33 -3.51
N ALA A 74 -13.52 0.61 -2.64
CA ALA A 74 -12.20 1.25 -2.65
C ALA A 74 -11.06 0.24 -2.35
N ARG A 75 -11.29 -0.74 -1.46
CA ARG A 75 -10.34 -1.83 -1.21
C ARG A 75 -10.10 -2.69 -2.44
N THR A 76 -11.16 -2.92 -3.21
CA THR A 76 -11.11 -3.76 -4.42
C THR A 76 -10.37 -3.04 -5.52
N ALA A 77 -10.71 -1.76 -5.77
CA ALA A 77 -10.02 -0.93 -6.76
C ALA A 77 -8.52 -0.79 -6.51
N LEU A 78 -8.05 -0.86 -5.25
CA LEU A 78 -6.62 -0.83 -4.93
C LEU A 78 -5.91 -2.16 -5.17
N LYS A 79 -6.63 -3.28 -5.31
CA LYS A 79 -6.10 -4.64 -5.46
C LYS A 79 -6.14 -5.16 -6.90
N GLU A 80 -7.05 -4.63 -7.70
CA GLU A 80 -7.18 -4.91 -9.13
C GLU A 80 -6.12 -4.14 -9.93
#